data_AF-L9VLH9-F1
#
_entry.id   AF-L9VLH9-F1
#
_cell.length_a   1.000
_cell.length_b   1.000
_cell.length_c   1.000
_cell.angle_alpha   90.00
_cell.angle_beta   90.00
_cell.angle_gamma   90.00
#
_symmetry.space_group_name_H-M   'P 1'
#
loop_
_entity.id
_entity.type
_entity.pdbx_description
1 polymer ?
#
loop_
_entity_poly.entity_id
_entity_poly.type
_entity_poly.pdbx_seq_one_letter_code
_entity_poly.pdbx_strand_id
1 'polypeptide(L)' 'MSSDQDHLKETDTEARFEFKKEENSAVRSGKGLTEEVIRMISEDKDEPDWMLERRLRALKQYQNMPMPTDWPGMP' A
#
# COMPACT_ATOMS: atom_id res chain seq x y z
N MET A 1 33.99 16.96 -42.63
CA MET A 1 34.26 17.17 -41.20
C MET A 1 32.94 17.57 -40.55
N SER A 2 32.57 16.86 -39.48
CA SER A 2 31.39 17.13 -38.63
C SER A 2 30.04 16.60 -39.11
N SER A 3 29.96 15.31 -39.46
CA SER A 3 28.67 14.58 -39.55
C SER A 3 28.47 13.61 -38.38
N ASP A 4 29.45 13.48 -37.48
CA ASP A 4 29.48 12.42 -36.45
C ASP A 4 29.03 12.87 -35.04
N GLN A 5 28.67 14.14 -34.84
CA GLN A 5 28.30 14.65 -33.50
C GLN A 5 26.80 14.70 -33.21
N ASP A 6 25.93 14.39 -34.18
CA ASP A 6 24.47 14.48 -33.98
C ASP A 6 23.83 13.23 -33.37
N HIS A 7 24.58 12.16 -33.10
CA HIS A 7 24.01 10.90 -32.57
C HIS A 7 23.98 10.79 -31.03
N LEU A 8 24.55 11.76 -30.30
CA LEU A 8 24.68 11.73 -28.83
C LEU A 8 23.66 12.65 -28.12
N LYS A 9 22.42 12.62 -28.60
CA LYS A 9 21.23 13.08 -27.87
C LYS A 9 20.20 12.00 -28.14
N GLU A 10 20.06 11.00 -27.29
CA GLU A 10 19.11 11.05 -26.19
C GLU A 10 19.35 9.82 -25.32
N THR A 11 20.15 9.96 -24.26
CA THR A 11 19.98 9.08 -23.10
C THR A 11 19.03 9.80 -22.16
N ASP A 12 17.76 9.92 -22.56
CA ASP A 12 16.70 10.30 -21.64
C ASP A 12 16.50 9.16 -20.64
N THR A 13 17.38 9.15 -19.66
CA THR A 13 17.44 8.14 -18.60
C THR A 13 16.21 8.24 -17.70
N GLU A 14 15.54 9.41 -17.68
CA GLU A 14 14.39 9.72 -16.83
C GLU A 14 13.10 9.15 -17.42
N ALA A 15 12.91 9.22 -18.75
CA ALA A 15 11.77 8.64 -19.45
C ALA A 15 11.56 7.14 -19.14
N ARG A 16 12.63 6.40 -18.81
CA ARG A 16 12.55 4.97 -18.43
C ARG A 16 11.81 4.74 -17.11
N PHE A 17 11.67 5.75 -16.27
CA PHE A 17 11.03 5.67 -14.95
C PHE A 17 9.64 6.33 -14.91
N GLU A 18 9.15 6.88 -16.02
CA GLU A 18 7.86 7.58 -16.10
C GLU A 18 6.64 6.68 -16.25
N PHE A 19 6.77 5.37 -16.05
CA PHE A 19 5.61 4.48 -16.10
C PHE A 19 4.69 4.72 -14.90
N LYS A 20 3.50 5.29 -15.16
CA LYS A 20 2.42 5.40 -14.17
C LYS A 20 1.37 4.36 -14.49
N LYS A 21 1.05 3.50 -13.51
CA LYS A 21 -0.08 2.57 -13.62
C LYS A 21 -1.29 3.20 -12.97
N GLU A 22 -2.34 3.41 -13.76
CA GLU A 22 -3.62 3.90 -13.26
C GLU A 22 -4.19 2.94 -12.21
N GLU A 23 -4.57 3.49 -11.06
CA GLU A 23 -5.11 2.72 -9.94
C GLU A 23 -6.64 2.66 -10.04
N ASN A 24 -7.16 1.48 -10.38
CA ASN A 24 -8.59 1.22 -10.49
C ASN A 24 -9.02 0.31 -9.32
N SER A 25 -9.34 0.91 -8.17
CA SER A 25 -9.89 0.20 -7.01
C SER A 25 -11.41 0.39 -6.95
N ALA A 26 -12.14 -0.70 -6.70
CA ALA A 26 -13.61 -0.68 -6.56
C ALA A 26 -14.06 0.01 -5.26
N VAL A 27 -13.27 -0.15 -4.19
CA VAL A 27 -13.47 0.50 -2.89
C VAL A 27 -12.13 0.97 -2.36
N ARG A 28 -12.10 2.21 -1.87
CA ARG A 28 -10.93 2.80 -1.19
C ARG A 28 -11.28 2.99 0.27
N SER A 29 -10.49 2.39 1.16
CA SER A 29 -10.57 2.67 2.58
C SER A 29 -9.97 4.04 2.91
N GLY A 30 -10.37 4.59 4.06
CA GLY A 30 -9.66 5.70 4.68
C GLY A 30 -8.19 5.37 5.00
N LYS A 31 -7.42 6.37 5.41
CA LYS A 31 -6.02 6.20 5.81
C LYS A 31 -5.94 5.65 7.24
N GLY A 32 -5.07 4.66 7.44
CA GLY A 32 -4.80 4.07 8.75
C GLY A 32 -5.66 2.85 9.06
N LEU A 33 -5.23 2.07 10.05
CA LEU A 33 -5.96 0.91 10.54
C LEU A 33 -6.87 1.33 11.70
N THR A 34 -8.12 1.67 11.38
CA THR A 34 -9.14 2.07 12.37
C THR A 34 -10.32 1.11 12.37
N GLU A 35 -11.18 1.23 13.38
CA GLU A 35 -12.40 0.45 13.48
C GLU A 35 -13.35 0.72 12.31
N GLU A 36 -13.48 1.98 11.87
CA GLU A 36 -14.33 2.36 10.74
C GLU A 36 -13.88 1.68 9.44
N VAL A 37 -12.56 1.61 9.20
CA VAL A 37 -11.99 0.92 8.04
C VAL A 37 -12.31 -0.58 8.08
N ILE A 38 -12.24 -1.20 9.26
CA ILE A 38 -12.58 -2.62 9.41
C ILE A 38 -14.07 -2.88 9.14
N ARG A 39 -14.96 -2.02 9.65
CA ARG A 39 -16.40 -2.13 9.40
C ARG A 39 -16.74 -1.97 7.92
N MET A 40 -16.16 -0.95 7.28
CA MET A 40 -16.30 -0.73 5.83
C MET A 40 -15.82 -1.94 5.02
N ILE A 41 -14.68 -2.54 5.38
CA ILE A 41 -14.17 -3.76 4.70
C ILE A 41 -15.12 -4.95 4.90
N SER A 42 -15.68 -5.10 6.10
CA SER A 42 -16.62 -6.19 6.41
C SER A 42 -17.92 -6.08 5.62
N GLU A 43 -18.45 -4.86 5.49
CA GLU A 43 -19.65 -4.54 4.71
C GLU A 43 -19.41 -4.76 3.21
N ASP A 44 -18.29 -4.27 2.66
CA ASP A 44 -17.91 -4.49 1.26
C ASP A 44 -17.80 -5.99 0.91
N LYS A 45 -17.37 -6.80 1.87
CA LYS A 45 -17.15 -8.24 1.69
C LYS A 45 -18.35 -9.11 2.06
N ASP A 46 -19.46 -8.52 2.48
CA ASP A 46 -20.64 -9.22 2.97
C ASP A 46 -20.28 -10.31 4.01
N GLU A 47 -19.41 -9.95 4.95
CA GLU A 47 -18.92 -10.90 5.96
C GLU A 47 -19.95 -11.12 7.08
N PRO A 48 -20.08 -12.35 7.60
CA PRO A 48 -20.96 -12.63 8.74
C PRO A 48 -20.46 -11.94 10.03
N ASP A 49 -21.38 -11.60 10.94
CA ASP A 49 -21.09 -10.82 12.16
C ASP A 49 -19.90 -11.34 12.99
N TRP A 50 -19.77 -12.67 13.10
CA TRP A 50 -18.68 -13.29 13.87
C TRP A 50 -17.29 -12.98 13.29
N MET A 51 -17.18 -12.74 11.98
CA MET A 51 -15.95 -12.33 11.31
C MET A 51 -15.61 -10.87 11.62
N LEU A 52 -16.61 -9.98 11.58
CA LEU A 52 -16.44 -8.59 11.98
C LEU A 52 -15.95 -8.51 13.43
N GLU A 53 -16.60 -9.21 14.36
CA GLU A 53 -16.20 -9.25 15.76
C GLU A 53 -14.77 -9.80 15.95
N ARG A 54 -14.38 -10.82 15.17
CA ARG A 54 -13.02 -11.35 15.18
C ARG A 54 -12.01 -10.30 14.73
N ARG A 55 -12.29 -9.55 13.66
CA ARG A 55 -11.41 -8.47 13.17
C ARG A 55 -11.28 -7.34 14.19
N LEU A 56 -12.38 -6.93 14.81
CA LEU A 56 -12.37 -5.90 15.85
C LEU A 56 -11.56 -6.33 17.08
N ARG A 57 -11.70 -7.60 17.51
CA ARG A 57 -10.87 -8.17 18.59
C ARG A 57 -9.39 -8.19 18.21
N ALA A 58 -9.06 -8.52 16.97
CA ALA A 58 -7.68 -8.50 16.48
C ALA A 58 -7.08 -7.09 16.47
N LEU A 59 -7.85 -6.06 16.05
CA LEU A 59 -7.42 -4.66 16.12
C LEU A 59 -7.10 -4.24 17.55
N LYS A 60 -8.01 -4.54 18.49
CA LYS A 60 -7.80 -4.25 19.91
C LYS A 60 -6.55 -4.95 20.45
N GLN A 61 -6.34 -6.22 20.08
CA GLN A 61 -5.16 -6.96 20.49
C GLN A 61 -3.88 -6.34 19.92
N TYR A 62 -3.89 -5.98 18.63
CA TYR A 62 -2.76 -5.34 17.95
C TYR A 62 -2.36 -4.01 18.61
N GLN A 63 -3.33 -3.17 18.95
CA GLN A 63 -3.09 -1.89 19.63
C GLN A 63 -2.49 -2.05 21.04
N ASN A 64 -2.75 -3.17 21.70
CA ASN A 64 -2.21 -3.48 23.03
C ASN A 64 -0.85 -4.20 22.98
N MET A 65 -0.43 -4.68 21.81
CA MET A 65 0.85 -5.38 21.67
C MET A 65 1.98 -4.36 21.48
N PRO A 66 3.08 -4.47 22.24
CA PRO A 66 4.27 -3.68 21.95
C PRO A 66 4.84 -4.11 20.59
N MET A 67 5.46 -3.16 19.89
CA MET A 67 6.19 -3.48 18.67
C MET A 67 7.35 -4.42 19.04
N PRO A 68 7.55 -5.52 18.29
CA PRO A 68 8.64 -6.46 18.57
C PRO A 68 9.98 -5.76 18.36
N THR A 69 10.87 -5.84 19.35
CA THR A 69 12.20 -5.18 19.31
C THR A 69 13.31 -6.09 18.80
N ASP A 70 13.12 -7.41 18.89
CA ASP A 70 14.21 -8.38 18.73
C ASP A 70 14.24 -9.01 17.33
N TRP A 71 13.73 -8.29 16.32
CA TRP A 71 13.74 -8.78 14.95
C TRP A 71 15.12 -8.58 14.31
N PRO A 72 15.74 -9.62 13.71
CA PRO A 72 17.03 -9.46 13.05
C PRO A 72 16.90 -8.46 11.88
N GLY A 73 17.56 -7.31 12.00
CA GLY A 73 17.54 -6.24 10.99
C GLY A 73 16.63 -5.05 11.30
N MET A 74 16.09 -4.92 12.52
CA MET A 74 15.67 -3.59 12.99
C MET A 74 16.90 -2.66 13.07
N PRO A 75 16.79 -1.39 12.63
CA PRO A 75 17.91 -0.43 12.64
C PRO A 75 18.44 -0.13 14.05
#